data_AF-A0A1V5MGF4-F1
#
_entry.id   AF-A0A1V5MGF4-F1
#
_cell.length_a   1.000
_cell.length_b   1.000
_cell.length_c   1.000
_cell.angle_alpha   90.00
_cell.angle_beta   90.00
_cell.angle_gamma   90.00
#
_symmetry.space_group_name_H-M   'P 1'
#
loop_
_entity.id
_entity.type
_entity.pdbx_description
1 polymer ?
#
loop_
_entity_poly.entity_id
_entity_poly.type
_entity_poly.pdbx_seq_one_letter_code
_entity_poly.pdbx_strand_id
1 'polypeptide(L)'
;MPILLGHSFHRAWDEAVKIAREFDNIYLELTAVPDERGALELFVGELGSERVIYGTDFPWFSHHYYIGAVLGAGLGEGDCRNIFYRNARRLLDSFQAGRRPGRGQKKTRGKNEDPG
;
A
#
# COMPACT_ATOMS: atom_id res chain seq x y z
N MET A 1 -5.85 3.08 -10.28
CA MET A 1 -6.45 3.12 -8.92
C MET A 1 -5.86 1.99 -8.12
N PRO A 2 -5.27 2.21 -6.93
CA PRO A 2 -4.70 1.12 -6.15
C PRO A 2 -5.76 0.13 -5.67
N ILE A 3 -5.40 -1.15 -5.64
CA ILE A 3 -6.21 -2.24 -5.09
C ILE A 3 -5.38 -2.93 -4.01
N LEU A 4 -5.98 -3.14 -2.84
CA LEU A 4 -5.39 -3.89 -1.74
C LEU A 4 -5.97 -5.30 -1.72
N LEU A 5 -5.13 -6.32 -1.91
CA LEU A 5 -5.53 -7.72 -1.74
C LEU A 5 -5.44 -8.09 -0.27
N GLY A 6 -6.55 -7.90 0.44
CA GLY A 6 -6.69 -8.37 1.82
C GLY A 6 -6.41 -9.87 1.91
N HIS A 7 -5.62 -10.27 2.92
CA HIS A 7 -5.16 -11.65 3.13
C HIS A 7 -4.35 -12.25 1.97
N SER A 8 -4.00 -11.48 0.94
CA SER A 8 -3.16 -11.88 -0.20
C SER A 8 -3.50 -13.26 -0.78
N PHE A 9 -4.80 -13.57 -0.92
CA PHE A 9 -5.30 -14.89 -1.32
C PHE A 9 -4.72 -16.04 -0.48
N HIS A 10 -4.87 -15.96 0.84
CA HIS A 10 -4.38 -16.93 1.82
C HIS A 10 -4.13 -18.35 1.28
N ARG A 11 -2.86 -18.77 1.30
CA ARG A 11 -2.32 -20.07 0.81
C ARG A 11 -2.27 -20.25 -0.72
N ALA A 12 -2.73 -19.29 -1.51
CA ALA A 12 -2.50 -19.19 -2.95
C ALA A 12 -1.46 -18.10 -3.25
N TRP A 13 -0.33 -18.16 -2.56
CA TRP A 13 0.72 -17.13 -2.56
C TRP A 13 1.30 -16.86 -3.95
N ASP A 14 1.57 -17.92 -4.71
CA ASP A 14 2.07 -17.80 -6.08
C ASP A 14 1.08 -17.06 -6.99
N GLU A 15 -0.22 -17.27 -6.79
CA GLU A 15 -1.25 -16.60 -7.60
C GLU A 15 -1.44 -15.14 -7.20
N ALA A 16 -1.31 -14.84 -5.90
CA ALA A 16 -1.29 -13.47 -5.41
C ALA A 16 -0.10 -12.70 -5.99
N VAL A 17 1.10 -13.30 -5.99
CA VAL A 17 2.30 -12.74 -6.60
C VAL A 17 2.11 -12.57 -8.11
N LYS A 18 1.62 -13.60 -8.80
CA LYS A 18 1.38 -13.55 -10.25
C LYS A 18 0.48 -12.39 -10.64
N ILE A 19 -0.64 -12.22 -9.94
CA ILE A 19 -1.58 -11.13 -10.19
C ILE A 19 -0.95 -9.77 -9.84
N ALA A 20 -0.21 -9.68 -8.74
CA ALA A 20 0.49 -8.44 -8.38
C ALA A 20 1.63 -8.07 -9.35
N ARG A 21 2.26 -9.05 -10.00
CA ARG A 21 3.25 -8.85 -11.08
C ARG A 21 2.59 -8.37 -12.37
N GLU A 22 1.40 -8.87 -12.67
CA GLU A 22 0.65 -8.49 -13.88
C GLU A 22 0.09 -7.06 -13.78
N PHE A 23 -0.30 -6.62 -12.57
CA PHE A 23 -0.93 -5.32 -12.35
C PHE A 23 -0.19 -4.48 -11.29
N ASP A 24 0.50 -3.44 -11.75
CA ASP A 24 1.29 -2.53 -10.90
C ASP A 24 0.52 -1.78 -9.80
N ASN A 25 -0.80 -1.74 -9.90
CA ASN A 25 -1.68 -1.08 -8.95
C ASN A 25 -2.16 -2.01 -7.82
N ILE A 26 -1.67 -3.25 -7.75
CA ILE A 26 -2.02 -4.23 -6.72
C ILE A 26 -0.99 -4.22 -5.58
N TYR A 27 -1.48 -4.25 -4.34
CA TYR A 27 -0.69 -4.41 -3.14
C TYR A 27 -1.12 -5.67 -2.38
N LEU A 28 -0.15 -6.43 -1.88
CA LEU A 28 -0.37 -7.60 -1.03
C LEU A 28 -0.38 -7.18 0.44
N GLU A 29 -1.42 -7.56 1.17
CA GLU A 29 -1.60 -7.25 2.59
C GLU A 29 -1.27 -8.46 3.47
N LEU A 30 -0.60 -8.24 4.61
CA LEU A 30 0.05 -9.30 5.39
C LEU A 30 -0.84 -10.15 6.29
N THR A 31 -2.14 -9.91 6.38
CA THR A 31 -3.03 -10.75 7.18
C THR A 31 -2.91 -12.23 6.81
N ALA A 32 -2.72 -13.07 7.84
CA ALA A 32 -2.51 -14.51 7.76
C ALA A 32 -1.29 -14.96 6.93
N VAL A 33 -0.40 -14.03 6.55
CA VAL A 33 0.84 -14.34 5.81
C VAL A 33 1.95 -14.88 6.72
N PRO A 34 2.23 -14.27 7.90
CA PRO A 34 3.24 -14.81 8.82
C PRO A 34 2.91 -16.18 9.44
N ASP A 35 1.72 -16.71 9.20
CA ASP A 35 1.34 -18.05 9.66
C ASP A 35 2.06 -19.15 8.85
N GLU A 36 2.57 -18.81 7.65
CA GLU A 36 3.37 -19.70 6.81
C GLU A 36 4.76 -19.11 6.54
N ARG A 37 5.80 -19.88 6.90
CA ARG A 37 7.19 -19.46 6.72
C ARG A 37 7.53 -19.36 5.23
N GLY A 38 8.15 -18.27 4.81
CA GLY A 38 8.60 -18.07 3.43
C GLY A 38 7.65 -17.24 2.56
N ALA A 39 6.39 -17.07 2.97
CA ALA A 39 5.42 -16.31 2.17
C ALA A 39 5.77 -14.81 2.09
N LEU A 40 6.22 -14.20 3.20
CA LEU A 40 6.70 -12.82 3.20
C LEU A 40 7.95 -12.66 2.33
N GLU A 41 8.90 -13.59 2.43
CA GLU A 41 10.13 -13.59 1.65
C GLU A 41 9.85 -13.77 0.16
N LEU A 42 8.89 -14.62 -0.20
CA LEU A 42 8.40 -14.77 -1.57
C LEU A 42 7.84 -13.44 -2.09
N PHE A 43 6.96 -12.79 -1.33
CA PHE A 43 6.34 -11.53 -1.74
C PHE A 43 7.39 -10.44 -1.97
N VAL A 44 8.30 -10.26 -1.01
CA VAL A 44 9.35 -9.24 -1.13
C VAL A 44 10.35 -9.60 -2.22
N GLY A 45 10.70 -10.88 -2.40
CA GLY A 45 11.62 -11.35 -3.43
C GLY A 45 11.10 -11.14 -4.85
N GLU A 46 9.81 -11.38 -5.08
CA GLU A 46 9.20 -11.31 -6.41
C GLU A 46 8.68 -9.91 -6.78
N LEU A 47 8.22 -9.12 -5.80
CA LEU A 47 7.55 -7.84 -6.03
C LEU A 47 8.33 -6.63 -5.49
N GLY A 48 9.31 -6.87 -4.61
CA GLY A 48 9.92 -5.83 -3.79
C GLY A 48 9.06 -5.43 -2.60
N SER A 49 9.70 -4.87 -1.57
CA SER A 49 9.03 -4.43 -0.34
C SER A 49 8.01 -3.30 -0.56
N GLU A 50 8.04 -2.60 -1.69
CA GLU A 50 7.13 -1.50 -2.03
C GLU A 50 5.71 -1.93 -2.39
N ARG A 51 5.49 -3.23 -2.65
CA ARG A 51 4.18 -3.80 -3.01
C ARG A 51 3.50 -4.55 -1.85
N VAL A 52 4.10 -4.54 -0.65
CA VAL A 52 3.61 -5.27 0.52
C VAL A 52 3.14 -4.29 1.62
N ILE A 53 1.94 -4.46 2.15
CA ILE A 53 1.35 -3.61 3.19
C ILE A 53 1.13 -4.40 4.48
N TYR A 54 1.54 -3.80 5.59
CA TYR A 54 1.26 -4.36 6.91
C TYR A 54 -0.23 -4.32 7.25
N GLY A 55 -0.74 -5.46 7.71
CA GLY A 55 -2.03 -5.62 8.35
C GLY A 55 -2.08 -6.98 9.06
N THR A 56 -2.97 -7.11 10.04
CA THR A 56 -2.97 -8.25 10.97
C THR A 56 -4.36 -8.77 11.29
N ASP A 57 -5.42 -8.24 10.68
CA ASP A 57 -6.81 -8.59 11.04
C ASP A 57 -7.08 -8.61 12.56
N PHE A 58 -6.65 -7.55 13.25
CA PHE A 58 -6.93 -7.38 14.67
C PHE A 58 -8.46 -7.29 14.89
N PRO A 59 -9.04 -8.02 15.87
CA PRO A 59 -8.40 -8.63 17.04
C PRO A 59 -8.00 -10.11 16.90
N TRP A 60 -8.09 -10.71 15.71
CA TRP A 60 -7.85 -12.15 15.53
C TRP A 60 -6.36 -12.52 15.62
N PHE A 61 -5.47 -11.69 15.08
CA PHE A 61 -4.03 -11.89 15.20
C PHE A 61 -3.31 -10.77 15.98
N SER A 62 -2.24 -11.16 16.67
CA SER A 62 -1.42 -10.28 17.48
C SER A 62 -0.51 -9.40 16.65
N HIS A 63 -0.55 -8.08 16.89
CA HIS A 63 0.42 -7.16 16.33
C HIS A 63 1.87 -7.51 16.70
N HIS A 64 2.11 -7.98 17.94
CA HIS A 64 3.47 -8.31 18.39
C HIS A 64 4.08 -9.45 17.58
N TYR A 65 3.27 -10.47 17.25
CA TYR A 65 3.72 -11.58 16.43
C TYR A 65 4.08 -11.10 15.02
N TYR A 66 3.23 -10.30 14.40
CA TYR A 66 3.44 -9.81 13.02
C TYR A 66 4.63 -8.86 12.93
N ILE A 67 4.79 -7.95 13.90
CA ILE A 67 5.96 -7.08 14.00
C ILE A 67 7.22 -7.93 14.13
N GLY A 68 7.21 -8.94 15.02
CA GLY A 68 8.34 -9.85 15.19
C GLY A 68 8.67 -10.63 13.92
N ALA A 69 7.66 -11.12 13.20
CA ALA A 69 7.84 -11.86 11.95
C ALA A 69 8.49 -10.99 10.86
N VAL A 70 7.99 -9.77 10.64
CA VAL A 70 8.56 -8.85 9.64
C VAL A 70 9.99 -8.45 10.00
N LEU A 71 10.25 -8.10 11.26
CA LEU A 71 11.61 -7.76 11.71
C LEU A 71 12.56 -8.96 11.68
N GLY A 72 12.04 -10.17 11.91
CA GLY A 72 12.78 -11.42 11.90
C GLY A 72 13.05 -12.00 10.51
N ALA A 73 12.42 -11.46 9.46
CA ALA A 73 12.56 -11.94 8.08
C ALA A 73 13.91 -11.57 7.41
N GLY A 74 14.80 -10.87 8.12
CA GLY A 74 16.12 -10.48 7.59
C GLY A 74 16.07 -9.35 6.56
N LEU A 75 14.97 -8.59 6.52
CA LEU A 75 14.79 -7.44 5.64
C LEU A 75 15.60 -6.22 6.11
N GLY A 76 16.02 -5.37 5.15
CA GLY A 76 16.68 -4.11 5.49
C GLY A 76 15.72 -3.11 6.14
N GLU A 77 16.25 -2.10 6.85
CA GLU A 77 15.44 -1.08 7.51
C GLU A 77 14.51 -0.35 6.53
N GLY A 78 14.99 -0.09 5.31
CA GLY A 78 14.20 0.53 4.25
C GLY A 78 12.98 -0.31 3.85
N ASP A 79 13.13 -1.63 3.78
CA ASP A 79 12.07 -2.57 3.41
C ASP A 79 11.04 -2.70 4.52
N CYS A 80 11.51 -2.85 5.77
CA CYS A 80 10.64 -2.80 6.94
C CYS A 80 9.85 -1.48 6.99
N ARG A 81 10.49 -0.34 6.68
CA ARG A 81 9.82 0.96 6.64
C ARG A 81 8.81 1.07 5.51
N ASN A 82 9.04 0.38 4.39
CA ASN A 82 8.05 0.29 3.31
C ASN A 82 6.80 -0.45 3.79
N ILE A 83 6.98 -1.65 4.33
CA ILE A 83 5.92 -2.54 4.80
C ILE A 83 5.09 -1.92 5.93
N PHE A 84 5.75 -1.42 6.99
CA PHE A 84 5.06 -0.88 8.17
C PHE A 84 4.42 0.51 7.94
N TYR A 85 4.83 1.26 6.91
CA TYR A 85 4.44 2.66 6.80
C TYR A 85 4.32 3.22 5.39
N ARG A 86 5.42 3.25 4.62
CA ARG A 86 5.46 4.08 3.39
C ARG A 86 4.45 3.61 2.35
N ASN A 87 4.15 2.31 2.28
CA ASN A 87 3.23 1.77 1.27
C ASN A 87 1.78 2.13 1.59
N ALA A 88 1.34 1.94 2.84
CA ALA A 88 0.02 2.37 3.30
C ALA A 88 -0.17 3.88 3.11
N ARG A 89 0.86 4.69 3.43
CA ARG A 89 0.82 6.14 3.18
C ARG A 89 0.66 6.46 1.69
N ARG A 90 1.49 5.89 0.81
CA ARG A 90 1.41 6.09 -0.65
C ARG A 90 0.03 5.72 -1.20
N LEU A 91 -0.52 4.60 -0.74
CA LEU A 91 -1.85 4.13 -1.12
C LEU A 91 -2.92 5.16 -0.72
N LEU A 92 -2.93 5.62 0.54
CA LEU A 92 -3.90 6.61 1.04
C LEU A 92 -3.77 7.98 0.36
N ASP A 93 -2.54 8.46 0.16
CA ASP A 93 -2.25 9.74 -0.49
C ASP A 93 -2.82 9.77 -1.93
N SER A 94 -2.79 8.64 -2.64
CA SER A 94 -3.34 8.53 -4.00
C SER A 94 -4.87 8.74 -4.06
N PHE A 95 -5.60 8.31 -3.04
CA PHE A 95 -7.05 8.53 -2.95
C PHE A 95 -7.39 9.99 -2.60
N GLN A 96 -6.51 10.68 -1.87
CA GLN A 96 -6.68 12.09 -1.55
C GLN A 96 -6.36 13.00 -2.74
N ALA A 97 -5.32 12.67 -3.51
CA ALA A 97 -4.95 13.41 -4.72
C ALA A 97 -6.08 13.40 -5.76
N GLY A 98 -6.76 12.26 -5.94
CA GLY A 98 -7.92 12.14 -6.82
C GLY A 98 -9.20 12.81 -6.32
N ARG A 99 -9.24 13.23 -5.04
CA ARG A 99 -10.41 13.88 -4.40
C ARG A 99 -10.33 15.41 -4.32
N ARG A 100 -9.24 16.04 -4.77
CA ARG A 100 -9.17 17.52 -4.79
C ARG A 100 -10.19 18.05 -5.82
N PRO A 101 -11.25 18.79 -5.41
CA PRO A 101 -12.00 19.59 -6.37
C PRO A 101 -11.01 20.59 -6.94
N GLY A 102 -11.03 20.78 -8.27
CA GLY A 102 -10.21 21.78 -8.94
C GLY A 102 -10.30 23.09 -8.17
N ARG A 103 -9.18 23.56 -7.62
CA ARG A 103 -9.08 24.89 -7.01
C ARG A 103 -9.48 25.86 -8.10
N GLY A 104 -10.69 26.41 -8.00
CA GLY A 104 -11.27 27.27 -9.02
C GLY A 104 -10.27 28.32 -9.45
N GLN A 105 -10.02 28.42 -10.75
CA GLN A 105 -9.37 29.59 -11.32
C GLN A 105 -10.15 30.80 -10.83
N LYS A 106 -9.54 31.64 -9.98
CA LYS A 106 -10.05 32.98 -9.72
C LYS A 106 -10.07 33.69 -11.08
N LYS A 107 -11.24 33.74 -11.73
CA LYS A 107 -11.51 34.74 -12.77
C LYS A 107 -11.30 36.10 -12.11
N THR A 108 -10.17 36.72 -12.39
CA THR A 108 -9.99 38.16 -12.20
C THR A 108 -11.02 38.84 -13.08
N ARG A 109 -12.13 39.24 -12.47
CA ARG A 109 -13.12 40.15 -13.05
C ARG A 109 -12.43 41.52 -13.14
N GLY A 110 -11.74 41.78 -14.25
CA GLY A 110 -11.40 43.14 -14.65
C GLY A 110 -12.71 43.85 -14.97
N LYS A 111 -13.03 44.86 -14.18
CA LYS A 111 -14.16 45.77 -14.41
C LYS A 111 -13.94 46.51 -15.72
N ASN A 112 -14.96 46.57 -16.55
CA ASN A 112 -15.08 47.58 -17.59
C ASN A 112 -15.55 48.91 -16.98
N GLU A 113 -15.33 49.96 -17.75
CA GLU A 113 -15.96 51.28 -17.77
C GLU A 113 -15.24 52.38 -16.95
N ASP A 114 -14.66 53.36 -17.67
CA ASP A 114 -15.38 54.63 -17.89
C ASP A 114 -14.99 55.30 -19.23
N PRO A 115 -15.91 56.00 -19.91
CA PRO A 115 -15.65 56.81 -21.10
C PRO A 115 -15.38 58.28 -20.69
N GLY A 116 -14.27 58.84 -21.17
CA GLY A 116 -13.93 60.26 -21.07
C GLY A 116 -13.31 60.74 -22.36
#